data_AF-A0A2V8D5W9-F1
#
_entry.id   AF-A0A2V8D5W9-F1
#
_cell.length_a   1.000
_cell.length_b   1.000
_cell.length_c   1.000
_cell.angle_alpha   90.00
_cell.angle_beta   90.00
_cell.angle_gamma   90.00
#
_symmetry.space_group_name_H-M   'P 1'
#
loop_
_entity.id
_entity.type
_entity.pdbx_description
1 polymer ?
#
loop_
_entity_poly.entity_id
_entity_poly.type
_entity_poly.pdbx_seq_one_letter_code
_entity_poly.pdbx_strand_id
1 'polypeptide(L)'
;MDATRTRLSFAGDWLMAAAFLVGTVLVTLLIVRELRGAGAIAPSSVTTTPAAIPAEAVSVPALAMGEARELRVGDRQVDALERLGQKVILLSKITERGPLGDREVRSYQLAGTRFILVLEPFERGGEPRVAGIYLQ
;
A
#
# COMPACT_ATOMS: atom_id res chain seq x y z
N MET A 1 -24.74 28.03 60.45
CA MET A 1 -23.91 26.84 60.18
C MET A 1 -23.99 26.60 58.68
N ASP A 2 -23.20 27.31 57.85
CA ASP A 2 -23.34 27.24 56.38
C ASP A 2 -22.01 27.34 55.60
N ALA A 3 -20.87 27.52 56.27
CA ALA A 3 -19.59 27.80 55.61
C ALA A 3 -18.86 26.55 55.07
N THR A 4 -19.27 25.34 55.47
CA THR A 4 -18.57 24.10 55.11
C THR A 4 -19.17 23.41 53.88
N ARG A 5 -20.45 23.66 53.56
CA ARG A 5 -21.16 23.03 52.44
C ARG A 5 -20.72 23.56 51.07
N THR A 6 -20.34 24.82 51.00
CA THR A 6 -19.92 25.49 49.75
C THR A 6 -18.56 25.04 49.24
N ARG A 7 -17.62 24.67 50.13
CA ARG A 7 -16.27 24.25 49.73
C ARG A 7 -16.22 22.88 49.03
N LEU A 8 -17.07 21.94 49.46
CA LEU A 8 -17.20 20.63 48.82
C LEU A 8 -17.89 20.71 47.46
N SER A 9 -18.90 21.58 47.31
CA SER A 9 -19.52 21.85 46.00
C SER A 9 -18.50 22.40 45.02
N PHE A 10 -17.70 23.38 45.45
CA PHE A 10 -16.71 24.01 44.58
C PHE A 10 -15.66 23.01 44.08
N ALA A 11 -15.08 22.20 44.98
CA ALA A 11 -14.11 21.18 44.59
C ALA A 11 -14.71 20.11 43.65
N GLY A 12 -15.96 19.70 43.87
CA GLY A 12 -16.68 18.78 43.00
C GLY A 12 -16.99 19.37 41.62
N ASP A 13 -17.37 20.65 41.56
CA ASP A 13 -17.66 21.38 40.32
C ASP A 13 -16.40 21.51 39.46
N TRP A 14 -15.24 21.79 40.07
CA TRP A 14 -13.95 21.80 39.37
C TRP A 14 -13.56 20.41 38.85
N LEU A 15 -13.84 19.36 39.62
CA LEU A 15 -13.53 17.99 39.23
C LEU A 15 -14.42 17.54 38.06
N MET A 16 -15.68 17.96 38.07
CA MET A 16 -16.61 17.68 36.99
C MET A 16 -16.30 18.50 35.72
N ALA A 17 -15.92 19.77 35.87
CA ALA A 17 -15.42 20.59 34.77
C ALA A 17 -14.16 19.99 34.14
N ALA A 18 -13.20 19.53 34.95
CA ALA A 18 -12.00 18.87 34.48
C ALA A 18 -12.30 17.56 33.74
N ALA A 19 -13.21 16.74 34.26
CA ALA A 19 -13.64 15.50 33.61
C ALA A 19 -14.28 15.78 32.24
N PHE A 20 -15.13 16.81 32.15
CA PHE A 20 -15.77 17.20 30.89
C PHE A 20 -14.76 17.69 29.84
N LEU A 21 -13.76 18.47 30.28
CA LEU A 21 -12.69 18.96 29.42
C LEU A 21 -11.82 17.81 28.89
N VAL A 22 -11.41 16.89 29.76
CA VAL A 22 -10.64 15.70 29.37
C VAL A 22 -11.42 14.81 28.42
N GLY A 23 -12.71 14.59 28.68
CA GLY A 23 -13.58 13.82 27.79
C GLY A 23 -13.68 14.44 26.40
N THR A 24 -13.85 15.76 26.31
CA THR A 24 -13.93 16.48 25.04
C THR A 24 -12.62 16.37 24.24
N VAL A 25 -11.47 16.50 24.92
CA VAL A 25 -10.16 16.36 24.29
C VAL A 25 -9.96 14.93 23.77
N LEU A 26 -10.34 13.92 24.54
CA LEU A 26 -10.26 12.51 24.12
C LEU A 26 -11.12 12.22 22.89
N VAL A 27 -12.37 12.69 22.86
CA VAL A 27 -13.26 12.53 21.70
C VAL A 27 -12.67 13.22 20.47
N THR A 28 -12.16 14.44 20.62
CA THR A 28 -11.52 15.18 19.53
C THR A 28 -10.28 14.45 19.01
N LEU A 29 -9.45 13.92 19.91
CA LEU A 29 -8.28 13.12 19.54
C LEU A 29 -8.65 11.81 18.82
N LEU A 30 -9.71 11.13 19.25
CA LEU A 30 -10.22 9.94 18.58
C LEU A 30 -10.71 10.26 17.17
N ILE A 31 -11.47 11.35 17.00
CA ILE A 31 -11.92 11.82 15.69
C ILE A 31 -10.71 12.18 14.81
N VAL A 32 -9.74 12.93 15.30
CA VAL A 32 -8.53 13.30 14.54
C VAL A 32 -7.67 12.08 14.23
N ARG A 33 -7.62 11.09 15.13
CA ARG A 33 -6.93 9.82 14.88
C ARG A 33 -7.63 9.03 13.78
N GLU A 34 -8.97 8.98 13.81
CA GLU A 34 -9.76 8.28 12.81
C GLU A 34 -9.70 8.98 11.46
N LEU A 35 -9.72 10.32 11.42
CA LEU A 35 -9.53 11.11 10.20
C LEU A 35 -8.09 11.03 9.65
N ARG A 36 -7.08 10.85 10.51
CA ARG A 36 -5.70 10.58 10.05
C ARG A 36 -5.51 9.12 9.61
N GLY A 37 -6.25 8.18 10.18
CA GLY A 37 -6.20 6.74 9.85
C GLY A 37 -7.05 6.38 8.62
N ALA A 38 -8.17 7.07 8.43
CA ALA A 38 -8.93 7.15 7.19
C ALA A 38 -8.09 7.96 6.19
N GLY A 39 -7.06 7.29 5.66
CA GLY A 39 -6.19 7.83 4.64
C GLY A 39 -7.02 8.50 3.56
N ALA A 40 -6.57 9.70 3.18
CA ALA A 40 -7.12 10.47 2.10
C ALA A 40 -7.65 9.56 0.98
N ILE A 41 -8.91 9.78 0.59
CA ILE A 41 -9.35 9.37 -0.75
C ILE A 41 -8.48 10.22 -1.69
N ALA A 42 -7.29 9.72 -1.98
CA ALA A 42 -6.40 10.34 -2.93
C ALA A 42 -7.14 10.33 -4.26
N PRO A 43 -7.27 11.48 -4.96
CA PRO A 43 -7.70 11.45 -6.34
C PRO A 43 -6.74 10.49 -7.05
N SER A 44 -7.32 9.50 -7.75
CA SER A 44 -6.64 8.41 -8.48
C SER A 44 -5.17 8.73 -8.69
N SER A 45 -4.32 8.23 -7.78
CA SER A 45 -2.90 8.50 -7.83
C SER A 45 -2.44 8.00 -9.18
N VAL A 46 -1.95 8.93 -10.00
CA VAL A 46 -1.07 8.68 -11.14
C VAL A 46 -0.26 7.44 -10.77
N THR A 47 -0.45 6.33 -11.49
CA THR A 47 0.34 5.12 -11.29
C THR A 47 1.79 5.57 -11.32
N THR A 48 2.42 5.71 -10.15
CA THR A 48 3.80 6.10 -10.05
C THR A 48 4.54 4.91 -10.62
N THR A 49 4.90 5.06 -11.90
CA THR A 49 5.74 4.11 -12.60
C THR A 49 6.98 3.96 -11.72
N PRO A 50 7.28 2.73 -11.25
CA PRO A 50 8.39 2.51 -10.34
C PRO A 50 9.67 3.13 -10.92
N ALA A 51 10.50 3.75 -10.07
CA ALA A 51 11.71 4.45 -10.53
C ALA A 51 12.68 3.49 -11.27
N ALA A 52 12.59 2.20 -10.96
CA ALA A 52 13.35 1.14 -11.61
C ALA A 52 12.88 0.79 -13.04
N ILE A 53 11.75 1.32 -13.52
CA ILE A 53 11.28 1.11 -14.89
C ILE A 53 11.81 2.21 -15.80
N PRO A 54 12.55 1.89 -16.88
CA PRO A 54 13.00 2.90 -17.82
C PRO A 54 11.83 3.63 -18.51
N ALA A 55 12.04 4.90 -18.84
CA ALA A 55 11.00 5.77 -19.39
C ALA A 55 10.51 5.31 -20.77
N GLU A 56 11.34 4.57 -21.50
CA GLU A 56 11.06 3.98 -22.80
C GLU A 56 10.22 2.70 -22.75
N ALA A 57 10.01 2.13 -21.55
CA ALA A 57 9.36 0.83 -21.41
C ALA A 57 7.86 0.90 -21.70
N VAL A 58 7.33 -0.06 -22.46
CA VAL A 58 5.92 -0.10 -22.87
C VAL A 58 5.13 -1.05 -21.98
N SER A 59 4.05 -0.57 -21.36
CA SER A 59 3.16 -1.39 -20.54
C SER A 59 2.28 -2.30 -21.41
N VAL A 60 2.24 -3.59 -21.10
CA VAL A 60 1.39 -4.58 -21.78
C VAL A 60 0.48 -5.30 -20.78
N PRO A 61 -0.79 -5.59 -21.13
CA PRO A 61 -1.72 -6.26 -20.22
C PRO A 61 -1.41 -7.76 -20.07
N ALA A 62 -0.73 -8.33 -21.07
CA ALA A 62 -0.30 -9.71 -21.07
C ALA A 62 0.98 -9.87 -21.91
N LEU A 63 1.79 -10.86 -21.54
CA LEU A 63 3.04 -11.22 -22.21
C LEU A 63 3.05 -12.70 -22.53
N ALA A 64 3.14 -13.02 -23.82
CA ALA A 64 3.37 -14.38 -24.29
C ALA A 64 4.87 -14.71 -24.18
N MET A 65 5.21 -15.84 -23.55
CA MET A 65 6.59 -16.30 -23.32
C MET A 65 6.96 -17.51 -24.19
N GLY A 66 6.15 -17.84 -25.19
CA GLY A 66 6.29 -19.05 -26.01
C GLY A 66 5.76 -20.31 -25.33
N GLU A 67 5.63 -21.40 -26.11
CA GLU A 67 5.14 -22.71 -25.62
C GLU A 67 3.80 -22.62 -24.83
N ALA A 68 2.85 -21.81 -25.33
CA ALA A 68 1.53 -21.58 -24.73
C ALA A 68 1.53 -20.99 -23.30
N ARG A 69 2.65 -20.42 -22.85
CA ARG A 69 2.74 -19.72 -21.55
C ARG A 69 2.50 -18.23 -21.73
N GLU A 70 1.57 -17.71 -20.95
CA GLU A 70 1.20 -16.29 -20.92
C GLU A 70 1.22 -15.79 -19.48
N LEU A 71 1.76 -14.59 -19.27
CA LEU A 71 1.65 -13.84 -18.01
C LEU A 71 0.65 -12.72 -18.20
N ARG A 72 -0.24 -12.52 -17.24
CA ARG A 72 -1.26 -11.47 -17.31
C ARG A 72 -1.20 -10.58 -16.07
N VAL A 73 -1.51 -9.30 -16.27
CA VAL A 73 -1.74 -8.39 -15.15
C VAL A 73 -2.92 -8.92 -14.32
N GLY A 74 -2.74 -8.97 -13.00
CA GLY A 74 -3.67 -9.51 -12.02
C GLY A 74 -3.36 -10.94 -11.55
N ASP A 75 -2.50 -11.67 -12.27
CA ASP A 75 -2.04 -13.00 -11.85
C ASP A 75 -1.41 -12.95 -10.46
N ARG A 76 -1.62 -14.00 -9.65
CA ARG A 76 -0.94 -14.14 -8.37
C ARG A 76 0.57 -14.22 -8.60
N GLN A 77 1.33 -13.67 -7.67
CA GLN A 77 2.80 -13.73 -7.73
C GLN A 77 3.28 -15.18 -7.86
N VAL A 78 2.75 -16.10 -7.05
CA VAL A 78 3.19 -17.49 -7.05
C VAL A 78 2.97 -18.12 -8.44
N ASP A 79 1.76 -18.01 -8.96
CA ASP A 79 1.38 -18.57 -10.26
C ASP A 79 2.20 -17.94 -11.41
N ALA A 80 2.40 -16.62 -11.37
CA ALA A 80 3.18 -15.91 -12.38
C ALA A 80 4.65 -16.33 -12.35
N LEU A 81 5.25 -16.45 -11.17
CA LEU A 81 6.65 -16.85 -11.02
C LEU A 81 6.86 -18.34 -11.36
N GLU A 82 5.88 -19.21 -11.12
CA GLU A 82 5.94 -20.61 -11.52
C GLU A 82 5.88 -20.76 -13.06
N ARG A 83 5.12 -19.89 -13.73
CA ARG A 83 5.06 -19.85 -15.21
C ARG A 83 6.35 -19.35 -15.85
N LEU A 84 7.18 -18.59 -15.11
CA LEU A 84 8.53 -18.22 -15.54
C LEU A 84 9.38 -19.49 -15.60
N GLY A 85 9.40 -20.12 -16.78
CA GLY A 85 10.16 -21.34 -16.99
C GLY A 85 11.67 -21.14 -16.83
N GLN A 86 12.42 -22.24 -16.77
CA GLN A 86 13.88 -22.23 -16.58
C GLN A 86 14.69 -21.45 -17.63
N LYS A 87 14.08 -21.16 -18.80
CA LYS A 87 14.72 -20.38 -19.87
C LYS A 87 14.73 -18.87 -19.60
N VAL A 88 13.97 -18.39 -18.60
CA VAL A 88 13.92 -16.97 -18.24
C VAL A 88 15.06 -16.66 -17.27
N ILE A 89 15.86 -15.63 -17.59
CA ILE A 89 16.97 -15.18 -16.77
C ILE A 89 16.53 -13.97 -15.94
N LEU A 90 16.68 -14.04 -14.62
CA LEU A 90 16.49 -12.89 -13.73
C LEU A 90 17.72 -11.99 -13.81
N LEU A 91 17.54 -10.74 -14.24
CA LEU A 91 18.60 -9.74 -14.35
C LEU A 91 18.73 -8.89 -13.09
N SER A 92 17.60 -8.46 -12.53
CA SER A 92 17.58 -7.65 -11.31
C SER A 92 16.28 -7.85 -10.52
N LYS A 93 16.37 -7.59 -9.22
CA LYS A 93 15.25 -7.60 -8.29
C LYS A 93 15.43 -6.45 -7.32
N ILE A 94 14.44 -5.57 -7.24
CA ILE A 94 14.42 -4.44 -6.33
C ILE A 94 13.09 -4.48 -5.57
N THR A 95 13.14 -4.23 -4.27
CA THR A 95 11.94 -4.04 -3.45
C THR A 95 11.82 -2.56 -3.11
N GLU A 96 10.68 -1.99 -3.43
CA GLU A 96 10.29 -0.61 -3.16
C GLU A 96 9.05 -0.60 -2.26
N ARG A 97 8.79 0.54 -1.59
CA ARG A 97 7.54 0.70 -0.84
C ARG A 97 6.47 1.28 -1.77
N GLY A 98 5.48 0.46 -2.09
CA GLY A 98 4.30 0.85 -2.85
C GLY A 98 3.17 1.41 -1.95
N PRO A 99 2.07 1.88 -2.56
CA PRO A 99 0.96 2.49 -1.84
C PRO A 99 0.19 1.50 -0.95
N LEU A 100 0.18 0.22 -1.30
CA LEU A 100 -0.59 -0.84 -0.64
C LEU A 100 0.28 -1.83 0.14
N GLY A 101 1.60 -1.69 0.07
CA GLY A 101 2.57 -2.58 0.70
C GLY A 101 3.87 -2.60 -0.07
N ASP A 102 4.66 -3.65 0.14
CA ASP A 102 5.91 -3.81 -0.58
C ASP A 102 5.65 -4.15 -2.05
N ARG A 103 6.31 -3.40 -2.92
CA ARG A 103 6.31 -3.58 -4.36
C ARG A 103 7.64 -4.17 -4.76
N GLU A 104 7.60 -5.27 -5.50
CA GLU A 104 8.79 -5.90 -6.05
C GLU A 104 8.86 -5.67 -7.55
N VAL A 105 9.96 -5.08 -8.01
CA VAL A 105 10.24 -4.85 -9.44
C VAL A 105 11.32 -5.84 -9.86
N ARG A 106 11.00 -6.72 -10.81
CA ARG A 106 11.90 -7.75 -11.30
C ARG A 106 12.14 -7.58 -12.79
N SER A 107 13.42 -7.46 -13.18
CA SER A 107 13.81 -7.42 -14.58
C SER A 107 14.24 -8.80 -15.05
N TYR A 108 13.71 -9.22 -16.19
CA TYR A 108 13.96 -10.54 -16.78
C TYR A 108 14.43 -10.42 -18.23
N GLN A 109 15.08 -11.49 -18.70
CA GLN A 109 15.42 -11.67 -20.10
C GLN A 109 15.00 -13.06 -20.57
N LEU A 110 14.34 -13.12 -21.72
CA LEU A 110 13.95 -14.36 -22.40
C LEU A 110 14.25 -14.22 -23.89
N ALA A 111 15.05 -15.14 -24.44
CA ALA A 111 15.40 -15.18 -25.86
C ALA A 111 15.86 -13.82 -26.43
N GLY A 112 16.64 -13.06 -25.64
CA GLY A 112 17.12 -11.72 -26.02
C GLY A 112 16.17 -10.58 -25.69
N THR A 113 14.87 -10.84 -25.48
CA THR A 113 13.87 -9.81 -25.12
C THR A 113 13.91 -9.53 -23.62
N ARG A 114 13.91 -8.26 -23.24
CA ARG A 114 13.87 -7.83 -21.84
C ARG A 114 12.47 -7.41 -21.46
N PHE A 115 12.05 -7.80 -20.26
CA PHE A 115 10.77 -7.39 -19.71
C PHE A 115 10.87 -7.21 -18.21
N ILE A 116 9.99 -6.38 -17.65
CA ILE A 116 9.91 -6.10 -16.23
C ILE A 116 8.55 -6.56 -15.72
N LEU A 117 8.56 -7.28 -14.60
CA LEU A 117 7.37 -7.61 -13.83
C LEU A 117 7.34 -6.75 -12.57
N VAL A 118 6.21 -6.08 -12.36
CA VAL A 118 5.90 -5.38 -11.11
C VAL A 118 4.92 -6.21 -10.32
N LEU A 119 5.32 -6.60 -9.12
CA LEU A 119 4.52 -7.37 -8.18
C LEU A 119 4.17 -6.48 -6.99
N GLU A 120 2.89 -6.29 -6.72
CA GLU A 120 2.44 -5.55 -5.53
C GLU A 120 1.10 -6.08 -5.03
N PRO A 121 0.78 -5.89 -3.74
CA PRO A 121 -0.53 -6.25 -3.22
C PRO A 121 -1.60 -5.28 -3.73
N PHE A 122 -2.77 -5.82 -4.08
CA PHE A 122 -3.93 -5.04 -4.54
C PHE A 122 -4.80 -4.52 -3.38
N GLU A 123 -4.53 -5.00 -2.17
CA GLU A 123 -5.14 -4.58 -0.92
C GLU A 123 -4.09 -4.58 0.18
N ARG A 124 -4.26 -3.78 1.23
CA ARG A 124 -3.24 -3.64 2.27
C ARG A 124 -3.02 -4.97 2.99
N GLY A 125 -1.80 -5.49 2.91
CA GLY A 125 -1.44 -6.79 3.50
C GLY A 125 -1.95 -8.01 2.72
N GLY A 126 -2.50 -7.80 1.52
CA GLY A 126 -2.95 -8.86 0.63
C GLY A 126 -1.81 -9.62 -0.04
N GLU A 127 -2.17 -10.69 -0.74
CA GLU A 127 -1.24 -11.44 -1.56
C GLU A 127 -0.73 -10.58 -2.74
N PRO A 128 0.59 -10.51 -2.99
CA PRO A 128 1.11 -9.78 -4.13
C PRO A 128 0.66 -10.39 -5.46
N ARG A 129 0.39 -9.53 -6.43
CA ARG A 129 -0.05 -9.88 -7.79
C ARG A 129 0.74 -9.08 -8.81
N VAL A 130 0.73 -9.56 -10.05
CA VAL A 130 1.30 -8.83 -11.19
C VAL A 130 0.49 -7.55 -11.39
N ALA A 131 1.03 -6.40 -11.01
CA ALA A 131 0.38 -5.11 -11.23
C ALA A 131 0.77 -4.48 -12.57
N GLY A 132 1.90 -4.87 -13.13
CA GLY A 132 2.33 -4.37 -14.43
C GLY A 132 3.36 -5.28 -15.10
N ILE A 133 3.31 -5.31 -16.42
CA ILE A 133 4.28 -5.96 -17.29
C ILE A 133 4.77 -4.90 -18.26
N TYR A 134 6.09 -4.73 -18.36
CA TYR A 134 6.71 -3.72 -19.22
C TYR A 134 7.73 -4.36 -20.15
N LEU A 135 7.73 -3.97 -21.42
CA LEU A 135 8.69 -4.40 -22.43
C LEU A 135 9.75 -3.31 -22.68
N GLN A 136 10.98 -3.73 -22.91
CA GLN A 136 12.11 -2.88 -23.29
C GLN A 136 12.57 -3.19 -24.72
#